data_AF-A0A2S7I496-F1
#
_entry.id   AF-A0A2S7I496-F1
#
_cell.length_a   1.000
_cell.length_b   1.000
_cell.length_c   1.000
_cell.angle_alpha   90.00
_cell.angle_beta   90.00
_cell.angle_gamma   90.00
#
_symmetry.space_group_name_H-M   'P 1'
#
loop_
_entity.id
_entity.type
_entity.pdbx_description
1 polymer ?
#
loop_
_entity_poly.entity_id
_entity_poly.type
_entity_poly.pdbx_seq_one_letter_code
_entity_poly.pdbx_strand_id
1 'polypeptide(L)'
;MISVSTFAQESPLTFNRNTEFNSGYNNFNNKKETLLEKQIFDIGKIKNLNFQKIILKDSKDNSSLSVLGIMTFFETFDSISKRTITFDKQEMNLLINNLQNLEQKTASKPNTETKYKYLTKNYLEVGSSFNDELNSWIYYFKLPNSSSQNPILLDKTEFKELLNILKKVEKDF
;
A
#
# COMPACT_ATOMS: atom_id res chain seq x y z
N MET A 1 50.91 13.90 15.75
CA MET A 1 50.04 12.72 15.62
C MET A 1 48.80 13.19 14.86
N ILE A 2 48.66 12.87 13.57
CA ILE A 2 47.58 13.39 12.73
C ILE A 2 46.49 12.31 12.68
N SER A 3 45.33 12.61 13.26
CA SER A 3 44.15 11.74 13.19
C SER A 3 43.56 11.82 11.79
N VAL A 4 43.56 10.70 11.07
CA VAL A 4 42.87 10.57 9.77
C VAL A 4 41.46 10.10 10.06
N SER A 5 40.47 10.96 9.84
CA SER A 5 39.05 10.62 9.93
C SER A 5 38.66 9.84 8.68
N THR A 6 38.43 8.54 8.81
CA THR A 6 37.87 7.71 7.74
C THR A 6 36.37 8.01 7.64
N PHE A 7 35.95 8.77 6.64
CA PHE A 7 34.53 8.86 6.29
C PHE A 7 34.12 7.54 5.61
N ALA A 8 33.18 6.83 6.22
CA ALA A 8 32.52 5.69 5.57
C ALA A 8 31.71 6.21 4.39
N GLN A 9 32.10 5.82 3.18
CA GLN A 9 31.32 6.10 1.98
C GLN A 9 30.12 5.16 1.96
N GLU A 10 28.94 5.67 2.32
CA GLU A 10 27.69 4.93 2.13
C GLU A 10 27.55 4.57 0.66
N SER A 11 27.41 3.27 0.38
CA SER A 11 27.17 2.79 -0.97
C SER A 11 25.84 3.39 -1.45
N PRO A 12 25.79 4.04 -2.64
CA PRO A 12 24.53 4.54 -3.15
C PRO A 12 23.56 3.38 -3.28
N LEU A 13 22.38 3.51 -2.65
CA LEU A 13 21.28 2.56 -2.80
C LEU A 13 20.96 2.43 -4.29
N THR A 14 21.41 1.35 -4.91
CA THR A 14 21.06 0.99 -6.27
C THR A 14 19.59 0.61 -6.30
N PHE A 15 18.73 1.58 -6.58
CA PHE A 15 17.32 1.36 -6.79
C PHE A 15 17.14 0.63 -8.12
N ASN A 16 17.13 -0.70 -8.08
CA ASN A 16 16.88 -1.53 -9.24
C ASN A 16 15.41 -1.34 -9.66
N ARG A 17 15.13 -0.49 -10.64
CA ARG A 17 13.78 -0.24 -11.19
C ARG A 17 13.18 -1.48 -11.88
N ASN A 18 13.95 -2.56 -12.04
CA ASN A 18 13.60 -3.75 -12.81
C ASN A 18 13.39 -5.01 -11.95
N THR A 19 13.05 -4.89 -10.67
CA THR A 19 12.37 -6.02 -10.01
C THR A 19 10.94 -6.04 -10.53
N GLU A 20 10.72 -6.69 -11.68
CA GLU A 20 9.37 -7.01 -12.15
C GLU A 20 8.65 -7.70 -11.00
N PHE A 21 7.67 -6.99 -10.44
CA PHE A 21 6.85 -7.53 -9.38
C PHE A 21 6.03 -8.66 -9.98
N ASN A 22 6.44 -9.91 -9.74
CA ASN A 22 5.78 -11.09 -10.27
C ASN A 22 4.46 -11.33 -9.50
N SER A 23 3.45 -10.53 -9.83
CA SER A 23 2.06 -10.71 -9.38
C SER A 23 1.22 -11.32 -10.48
N GLY A 24 0.17 -12.04 -10.09
CA GLY A 24 -0.85 -12.50 -11.05
C GLY A 24 -1.39 -11.36 -11.91
N TYR A 25 -1.53 -10.16 -11.34
CA TYR A 25 -1.95 -8.96 -12.05
C TYR A 25 -1.00 -8.57 -13.18
N ASN A 26 0.30 -8.42 -12.88
CA ASN A 26 1.28 -7.99 -13.89
C ASN A 26 1.40 -9.02 -15.00
N ASN A 27 1.38 -10.31 -14.67
CA ASN A 27 1.41 -11.39 -15.67
C ASN A 27 0.18 -11.36 -16.58
N PHE A 28 -1.02 -11.13 -16.02
CA PHE A 28 -2.25 -11.05 -16.79
C PHE A 28 -2.32 -9.79 -17.64
N ASN A 29 -1.99 -8.63 -17.08
CA ASN A 29 -2.04 -7.32 -17.74
C ASN A 29 -1.03 -7.19 -18.88
N ASN A 30 0.08 -7.93 -18.84
CA ASN A 30 1.13 -7.90 -19.85
C ASN A 30 1.03 -9.02 -20.90
N LYS A 31 -0.09 -9.79 -20.93
CA LYS A 31 -0.35 -10.78 -21.98
C LYS A 31 -0.29 -10.09 -23.37
N LYS A 32 0.43 -10.70 -24.31
CA LYS A 32 0.60 -10.21 -25.68
C LYS A 32 -0.40 -10.89 -26.63
N GLU A 33 -0.65 -10.24 -27.77
CA GLU A 33 -1.49 -10.78 -28.86
C GLU A 33 -2.92 -11.18 -28.44
N THR A 34 -3.46 -10.49 -27.44
CA THR A 34 -4.86 -10.64 -27.01
C THR A 34 -5.47 -9.29 -26.65
N LEU A 35 -6.81 -9.21 -26.71
CA LEU A 35 -7.58 -8.07 -26.24
C LEU A 35 -7.97 -8.28 -24.77
N LEU A 36 -7.47 -7.39 -23.90
CA LEU A 36 -7.79 -7.38 -22.48
C LEU A 36 -8.83 -6.31 -22.17
N GLU A 37 -9.94 -6.70 -21.55
CA GLU A 37 -10.92 -5.79 -20.96
C GLU A 37 -10.54 -5.51 -19.50
N LYS A 38 -10.59 -4.23 -19.09
CA LYS A 38 -10.36 -3.79 -17.72
C LYS A 38 -11.57 -3.04 -17.17
N GLN A 39 -12.25 -3.65 -16.21
CA GLN A 39 -13.37 -3.04 -15.50
C GLN A 39 -12.89 -2.54 -14.13
N ILE A 40 -13.28 -1.32 -13.75
CA ILE A 40 -12.90 -0.68 -12.48
C ILE A 40 -14.17 -0.28 -11.76
N PHE A 41 -14.33 -0.76 -10.53
CA PHE A 41 -15.46 -0.46 -9.66
C PHE A 41 -14.94 0.28 -8.42
N ASP A 42 -15.48 1.45 -8.13
CA ASP A 42 -15.16 2.20 -6.90
C ASP A 42 -15.85 1.54 -5.71
N ILE A 43 -15.11 1.30 -4.63
CA ILE A 43 -15.60 0.63 -3.42
C ILE A 43 -15.67 1.58 -2.24
N GLY A 44 -14.84 2.64 -2.24
CA GLY A 44 -14.76 3.57 -1.13
C GLY A 44 -13.50 4.42 -1.17
N LYS A 45 -13.51 5.49 -0.36
CA LYS A 45 -12.43 6.47 -0.30
C LYS A 45 -12.17 6.87 1.14
N ILE A 46 -10.88 6.96 1.49
CA ILE A 46 -10.42 7.52 2.77
C ILE A 46 -9.29 8.49 2.46
N LYS A 47 -9.48 9.77 2.80
CA LYS A 47 -8.54 10.85 2.43
C LYS A 47 -8.18 10.78 0.94
N ASN A 48 -6.89 10.60 0.63
CA ASN A 48 -6.37 10.53 -0.74
C ASN A 48 -6.24 9.09 -1.27
N LEU A 49 -6.73 8.09 -0.52
CA LEU A 49 -6.81 6.69 -0.95
C LEU A 49 -8.19 6.41 -1.54
N ASN A 50 -8.25 5.99 -2.80
CA ASN A 50 -9.45 5.42 -3.41
C ASN A 50 -9.25 3.91 -3.57
N PHE A 51 -10.19 3.12 -3.04
CA PHE A 51 -10.18 1.66 -3.08
C PHE A 51 -11.10 1.17 -4.20
N GLN A 52 -10.55 0.31 -5.05
CA GLN A 52 -11.19 -0.12 -6.29
C GLN A 52 -11.15 -1.64 -6.42
N LYS A 53 -12.18 -2.23 -7.02
CA LYS A 53 -12.12 -3.61 -7.54
C LYS A 53 -11.78 -3.50 -9.01
N ILE A 54 -10.74 -4.20 -9.43
CA ILE A 54 -10.31 -4.22 -10.83
C ILE A 54 -10.49 -5.64 -11.34
N ILE A 55 -11.28 -5.81 -12.40
CA ILE A 55 -11.44 -7.08 -13.10
C ILE A 55 -10.77 -6.95 -14.46
N LEU A 56 -9.79 -7.82 -14.72
CA LEU A 56 -9.20 -8.03 -16.03
C LEU A 56 -9.86 -9.25 -16.67
N LYS A 57 -10.22 -9.17 -17.95
CA LYS A 57 -10.76 -10.29 -18.72
C LYS A 57 -10.05 -10.42 -20.05
N ASP A 58 -9.65 -11.62 -20.42
CA ASP A 58 -9.01 -11.94 -21.69
C ASP A 58 -10.07 -12.41 -22.69
N SER A 59 -10.14 -11.78 -23.84
CA SER A 59 -11.16 -12.07 -24.86
C SER A 59 -10.88 -13.36 -25.62
N LYS A 60 -9.63 -13.86 -25.60
CA LYS A 60 -9.21 -15.07 -26.32
C LYS A 60 -9.65 -16.35 -25.62
N ASP A 61 -9.49 -16.41 -24.30
CA ASP A 61 -9.74 -17.61 -23.48
C ASP A 61 -10.85 -17.40 -22.43
N ASN A 62 -11.48 -16.23 -22.37
CA ASN A 62 -12.47 -15.82 -21.37
C ASN A 62 -11.97 -15.93 -19.91
N SER A 63 -10.65 -16.04 -19.69
CA SER A 63 -10.08 -16.00 -18.35
C SER A 63 -10.29 -14.62 -17.73
N SER A 64 -10.46 -14.58 -16.41
CA SER A 64 -10.61 -13.33 -15.68
C SER A 64 -9.81 -13.32 -14.38
N LEU A 65 -9.28 -12.17 -14.03
CA LEU A 65 -8.56 -11.92 -12.78
C LEU A 65 -9.17 -10.71 -12.07
N SER A 66 -9.58 -10.90 -10.82
CA SER A 66 -9.98 -9.80 -9.94
C SER A 66 -8.81 -9.42 -9.04
N VAL A 67 -8.60 -8.12 -8.82
CA VAL A 67 -7.62 -7.57 -7.88
C VAL A 67 -8.19 -6.38 -7.11
N LEU A 68 -7.66 -6.14 -5.91
CA LEU A 68 -7.85 -4.89 -5.19
C LEU A 68 -6.91 -3.84 -5.79
N GLY A 69 -7.42 -2.68 -6.16
CA GLY A 69 -6.66 -1.49 -6.49
C GLY A 69 -6.72 -0.46 -5.37
N ILE A 70 -5.58 0.11 -4.98
CA ILE A 70 -5.52 1.31 -4.12
C ILE A 70 -4.93 2.43 -4.96
N MET A 71 -5.79 3.36 -5.38
CA MET A 71 -5.43 4.51 -6.20
C MET A 71 -5.17 5.73 -5.32
N THR A 72 -4.11 6.47 -5.64
CA THR A 72 -3.78 7.75 -5.02
C THR A 72 -3.55 8.82 -6.05
N PHE A 73 -3.89 10.05 -5.67
CA PHE A 73 -3.59 11.26 -6.42
C PHE A 73 -2.35 11.91 -5.83
N PHE A 74 -1.46 12.37 -6.70
CA PHE A 74 -0.30 13.15 -6.34
C PHE A 74 -0.32 14.43 -7.13
N GLU A 75 -0.23 15.55 -6.43
CA GLU A 75 -0.24 16.88 -7.01
C GLU A 75 1.05 17.59 -6.62
N THR A 76 1.79 18.04 -7.62
CA THR A 76 2.83 19.06 -7.49
C THR A 76 2.29 20.35 -8.10
N PHE A 77 3.00 21.47 -7.91
CA PHE A 77 2.62 22.75 -8.51
C PHE A 77 2.34 22.63 -10.02
N ASP A 78 3.12 21.81 -10.73
CA ASP A 78 3.06 21.68 -12.19
C ASP A 78 2.35 20.40 -12.69
N SER A 79 1.99 19.44 -11.83
CA SER A 79 1.49 18.16 -12.32
C SER A 79 0.58 17.42 -11.35
N ILE A 80 -0.47 16.79 -11.90
CA ILE A 80 -1.30 15.82 -11.19
C ILE A 80 -1.05 14.44 -11.81
N SER A 81 -0.59 13.49 -11.00
CA SER A 81 -0.42 12.09 -11.39
C SER A 81 -1.32 11.18 -10.56
N LYS A 82 -1.78 10.09 -11.17
CA LYS A 82 -2.52 9.04 -10.50
C LYS A 82 -1.70 7.77 -10.50
N ARG A 83 -1.68 7.06 -9.38
CA ARG A 83 -1.04 5.75 -9.29
C ARG A 83 -1.96 4.77 -8.60
N THR A 84 -2.00 3.55 -9.12
CA THR A 84 -2.72 2.45 -8.49
C THR A 84 -1.74 1.34 -8.17
N ILE A 85 -1.73 0.90 -6.91
CA ILE A 85 -1.10 -0.35 -6.49
C ILE A 85 -2.17 -1.45 -6.47
N THR A 86 -1.82 -2.65 -6.91
CA THR A 86 -2.76 -3.77 -7.03
C THR A 86 -2.36 -4.92 -6.12
N PHE A 87 -3.35 -5.60 -5.52
CA PHE A 87 -3.15 -6.77 -4.69
C PHE A 87 -4.06 -7.89 -5.19
N ASP A 88 -3.48 -9.06 -5.44
CA ASP A 88 -4.29 -10.26 -5.68
C ASP A 88 -4.97 -10.76 -4.38
N LYS A 89 -5.79 -11.81 -4.50
CA LYS A 89 -6.55 -12.34 -3.36
C LYS A 89 -5.65 -12.77 -2.20
N GLN A 90 -4.51 -13.41 -2.47
CA GLN A 90 -3.62 -13.88 -1.41
C GLN A 90 -2.92 -12.70 -0.72
N GLU A 91 -2.46 -11.73 -1.50
CA GLU A 91 -1.80 -10.53 -1.00
C GLU A 91 -2.76 -9.64 -0.20
N MET A 92 -4.01 -9.51 -0.64
CA MET A 92 -5.06 -8.78 0.06
C MET A 92 -5.39 -9.44 1.40
N ASN A 93 -5.53 -10.76 1.45
CA ASN A 93 -5.80 -11.47 2.70
C ASN A 93 -4.65 -11.28 3.70
N LEU A 94 -3.40 -11.32 3.24
CA LEU A 94 -2.23 -11.01 4.05
C LEU A 94 -2.23 -9.56 4.55
N LEU A 95 -2.60 -8.61 3.70
CA LEU A 95 -2.75 -7.21 4.08
C LEU A 95 -3.80 -7.06 5.19
N ILE A 96 -5.02 -7.57 4.99
CA ILE A 96 -6.11 -7.50 5.97
C ILE A 96 -5.68 -8.11 7.31
N ASN A 97 -5.10 -9.31 7.30
CA ASN A 97 -4.66 -9.98 8.53
C ASN A 97 -3.62 -9.17 9.30
N ASN A 98 -2.63 -8.59 8.62
CA ASN A 98 -1.60 -7.78 9.28
C ASN A 98 -2.16 -6.45 9.80
N LEU A 99 -3.11 -5.83 9.10
CA LEU A 99 -3.77 -4.61 9.56
C LEU A 99 -4.70 -4.87 10.76
N GLN A 100 -5.36 -6.03 10.82
CA GLN A 100 -6.14 -6.43 12.00
C GLN A 100 -5.23 -6.71 13.22
N ASN A 101 -4.09 -7.36 13.00
CA ASN A 101 -3.09 -7.55 14.06
C ASN A 101 -2.54 -6.19 14.55
N LEU A 102 -2.33 -5.24 13.64
CA LEU A 102 -1.96 -3.87 13.99
C LEU A 102 -3.05 -3.19 14.84
N GLU A 103 -4.33 -3.27 14.45
CA GLU A 103 -5.47 -2.76 15.24
C GLU A 103 -5.49 -3.35 16.66
N GLN A 104 -5.25 -4.66 16.78
CA GLN A 104 -5.24 -5.35 18.07
C GLN A 104 -4.07 -4.90 18.95
N LYS A 105 -2.86 -4.81 18.40
CA LYS A 105 -1.67 -4.37 19.15
C LYS A 105 -1.72 -2.89 19.58
N THR A 106 -2.53 -2.10 18.89
CA THR A 106 -2.73 -0.66 19.17
C THR A 106 -4.05 -0.39 19.92
N ALA A 107 -4.64 -1.42 20.54
CA ALA A 107 -5.86 -1.27 21.32
C ALA A 107 -5.66 -0.43 22.60
N SER A 108 -4.47 -0.49 23.20
CA SER A 108 -4.11 0.19 24.45
C SER A 108 -2.84 1.03 24.31
N LYS A 109 -2.66 2.00 25.21
CA LYS A 109 -1.41 2.76 25.34
C LYS A 109 -0.23 1.82 25.65
N PRO A 110 0.93 1.97 24.99
CA PRO A 110 2.12 1.19 25.32
C PRO A 110 2.83 1.75 26.56
N ASN A 111 3.54 0.89 27.30
CA ASN A 111 4.32 1.30 28.49
C ASN A 111 5.67 1.95 28.13
N THR A 112 6.15 1.70 26.91
CA THR A 112 7.42 2.18 26.39
C THR A 112 7.21 2.73 24.98
N GLU A 113 8.11 3.58 24.48
CA GLU A 113 8.04 4.05 23.10
C GLU A 113 7.97 2.84 22.14
N THR A 114 6.83 2.70 21.45
CA THR A 114 6.52 1.53 20.64
C THR A 114 6.02 1.98 19.28
N LYS A 115 6.58 1.37 18.22
CA LYS A 115 6.21 1.63 16.82
C LYS A 115 6.00 0.31 16.11
N TYR A 116 5.04 0.26 15.21
CA TYR A 116 4.74 -0.90 14.39
C TYR A 116 4.89 -0.55 12.91
N LYS A 117 5.37 -1.51 12.13
CA LYS A 117 5.50 -1.38 10.68
C LYS A 117 5.23 -2.72 10.01
N TYR A 118 4.44 -2.69 8.95
CA TYR A 118 4.20 -3.76 8.01
C TYR A 118 4.56 -3.27 6.60
N LEU A 119 5.37 -4.04 5.89
CA LEU A 119 5.79 -3.74 4.51
C LEU A 119 5.32 -4.87 3.60
N THR A 120 4.48 -4.53 2.63
CA THR A 120 4.05 -5.49 1.59
C THR A 120 5.15 -5.74 0.58
N LYS A 121 5.04 -6.82 -0.20
CA LYS A 121 5.98 -7.09 -1.30
C LYS A 121 5.96 -5.99 -2.38
N ASN A 122 4.82 -5.28 -2.52
CA ASN A 122 4.65 -4.11 -3.39
C ASN A 122 5.18 -2.80 -2.81
N TYR A 123 5.92 -2.87 -1.69
CA TYR A 123 6.48 -1.74 -0.97
C TYR A 123 5.46 -0.71 -0.47
N LEU A 124 4.17 -1.09 -0.41
CA LEU A 124 3.23 -0.37 0.45
C LEU A 124 3.64 -0.62 1.90
N GLU A 125 3.89 0.46 2.63
CA GLU A 125 4.20 0.44 4.05
C GLU A 125 3.01 0.97 4.85
N VAL A 126 2.60 0.23 5.86
CA VAL A 126 1.58 0.65 6.82
C VAL A 126 2.13 0.48 8.22
N GLY A 127 1.95 1.47 9.07
CA GLY A 127 2.46 1.39 10.43
C GLY A 127 1.71 2.28 11.40
N SER A 128 2.20 2.31 12.62
CA SER A 128 1.64 3.13 13.69
C SER A 128 2.68 3.52 14.72
N SER A 129 2.48 4.69 15.31
CA SER A 129 3.24 5.21 16.44
C SER A 129 2.28 5.82 17.45
N PHE A 130 2.56 5.64 18.73
CA PHE A 130 1.81 6.31 19.78
C PHE A 130 2.20 7.79 19.83
N ASN A 131 1.22 8.68 19.83
CA ASN A 131 1.40 10.11 20.06
C ASN A 131 1.04 10.41 21.52
N ASP A 132 2.05 10.78 22.31
CA ASP A 132 1.88 11.07 23.74
C ASP A 132 1.08 12.35 24.01
N GLU A 133 1.20 13.37 23.15
CA GLU A 133 0.45 14.63 23.28
C GLU A 133 -1.05 14.42 23.10
N LEU A 134 -1.43 13.59 22.12
CA LEU A 134 -2.81 13.24 21.82
C LEU A 134 -3.28 12.01 22.61
N ASN A 135 -2.39 11.38 23.39
CA ASN A 135 -2.60 10.13 24.09
C ASN A 135 -3.30 9.06 23.22
N SER A 136 -2.88 8.94 21.95
CA SER A 136 -3.56 8.13 20.96
C SER A 136 -2.60 7.53 19.93
N TRP A 137 -2.98 6.41 19.33
CA TRP A 137 -2.24 5.82 18.22
C TRP A 137 -2.55 6.56 16.92
N ILE A 138 -1.49 6.98 16.21
CA ILE A 138 -1.58 7.50 14.85
C ILE A 138 -1.13 6.39 13.90
N TYR A 139 -1.93 6.11 12.88
CA TYR A 139 -1.59 5.17 11.82
C TYR A 139 -1.08 5.92 10.62
N TYR A 140 -0.24 5.29 9.82
CA TYR A 140 0.27 5.89 8.61
C TYR A 140 0.26 4.91 7.45
N PHE A 141 0.01 5.42 6.26
CA PHE A 141 -0.03 4.67 5.01
C PHE A 141 0.91 5.34 4.01
N LYS A 142 1.97 4.63 3.61
CA LYS A 142 3.05 5.16 2.77
C LYS A 142 3.19 4.30 1.52
N LEU A 143 2.96 4.90 0.37
CA LEU A 143 3.05 4.21 -0.91
C LEU A 143 4.51 4.05 -1.38
N PRO A 144 4.80 3.08 -2.26
CA PRO A 144 6.10 2.96 -2.92
C PRO A 144 6.55 4.26 -3.58
N ASN A 145 7.86 4.54 -3.60
CA ASN A 145 8.48 5.70 -4.25
C ASN A 145 7.99 7.07 -3.76
N SER A 146 7.40 7.15 -2.58
CA SER A 146 6.88 8.38 -1.98
C SER A 146 7.98 9.18 -1.24
N SER A 147 9.25 9.12 -1.65
CA SER A 147 10.38 9.67 -0.88
C SER A 147 10.28 11.18 -0.61
N SER A 148 9.50 11.92 -1.41
CA SER A 148 9.16 13.33 -1.22
C SER A 148 7.76 13.59 -0.64
N GLN A 149 7.00 12.54 -0.32
CA GLN A 149 5.60 12.64 0.07
C GLN A 149 5.41 12.17 1.50
N ASN A 150 4.70 13.00 2.26
CA ASN A 150 4.28 12.66 3.60
C ASN A 150 3.37 11.43 3.56
N PRO A 151 3.52 10.51 4.52
CA PRO A 151 2.61 9.40 4.62
C PRO A 151 1.19 9.92 4.91
N ILE A 152 0.18 9.19 4.44
CA ILE A 152 -1.21 9.49 4.75
C ILE A 152 -1.44 9.05 6.18
N LEU A 153 -1.59 10.01 7.08
CA LEU A 153 -1.87 9.75 8.49
C LEU A 153 -3.36 9.43 8.65
N LEU A 154 -3.69 8.47 9.50
CA LEU A 154 -5.05 8.06 9.83
C LEU A 154 -5.20 8.01 11.35
N ASP A 155 -6.34 8.46 11.86
CA ASP A 155 -6.73 8.18 13.24
C ASP A 155 -7.31 6.76 13.39
N LYS A 156 -7.70 6.40 14.61
CA LYS A 156 -8.27 5.08 14.91
C LYS A 156 -9.59 4.81 14.18
N THR A 157 -10.44 5.81 14.00
CA THR A 157 -11.73 5.69 13.32
C THR A 157 -11.52 5.48 11.83
N GLU A 158 -10.65 6.29 11.23
CA GLU A 158 -10.28 6.22 9.81
C GLU A 158 -9.57 4.89 9.49
N PHE A 159 -8.70 4.41 10.39
CA PHE A 159 -8.05 3.11 10.24
C PHE A 159 -9.05 1.95 10.30
N LYS A 160 -10.04 2.03 11.18
CA LYS A 160 -11.13 1.04 11.27
C LYS A 160 -12.02 1.06 10.02
N GLU A 161 -12.30 2.24 9.48
CA GLU A 161 -13.01 2.39 8.21
C GLU A 161 -12.22 1.74 7.06
N LEU A 162 -10.90 1.92 7.02
CA LEU A 162 -10.02 1.30 6.03
C LEU A 162 -10.14 -0.24 6.10
N LEU A 163 -10.05 -0.81 7.29
CA LEU A 163 -10.24 -2.25 7.50
C LEU A 163 -11.62 -2.75 7.03
N ASN A 164 -12.67 -1.96 7.25
CA ASN A 164 -14.02 -2.31 6.80
C ASN A 164 -14.16 -2.29 5.27
N ILE A 165 -13.56 -1.29 4.60
CA ILE A 165 -13.53 -1.23 3.13
C ILE A 165 -12.81 -2.47 2.59
N LEU A 166 -11.62 -2.79 3.11
CA LEU A 166 -10.84 -3.95 2.66
C LEU A 166 -11.61 -5.28 2.83
N LYS A 167 -12.28 -5.48 3.97
CA LYS A 167 -13.12 -6.67 4.21
C LYS A 167 -14.34 -6.75 3.31
N LYS A 168 -14.89 -5.61 2.87
CA LYS A 168 -15.97 -5.60 1.87
C LYS A 168 -15.45 -6.14 0.54
N VAL A 169 -14.27 -5.68 0.12
CA VAL A 169 -13.62 -6.19 -1.10
C VAL A 169 -13.36 -7.69 -1.01
N GLU A 170 -12.85 -8.17 0.13
CA GLU A 170 -12.56 -9.60 0.36
C GLU A 170 -13.76 -10.51 0.16
N LYS A 171 -14.96 -10.08 0.55
CA LYS A 171 -16.20 -10.84 0.35
C LYS A 171 -16.66 -10.87 -1.11
N ASP A 172 -16.33 -9.82 -1.86
CA ASP A 172 -16.73 -9.66 -3.25
C ASP A 172 -15.73 -10.32 -4.23
N PHE A 173 -14.71 -11.02 -3.72
CA PHE A 173 -13.61 -11.64 -4.48
C PHE A 173 -13.81 -13.12 -4.83
#